data_AF-A0AAQ4D3V9-F1
#
_entry.id   AF-A0AAQ4D3V9-F1
#
_cell.length_a   1.000
_cell.length_b   1.000
_cell.length_c   1.000
_cell.angle_alpha   90.00
_cell.angle_beta   90.00
_cell.angle_gamma   90.00
#
_symmetry.space_group_name_H-M   'P 1'
#
loop_
_entity.id
_entity.type
_entity.pdbx_description
1 polymer ?
#
loop_
_entity_poly.entity_id
_entity_poly.type
_entity_poly.pdbx_seq_one_letter_code
_entity_poly.pdbx_strand_id
1 'polypeptide(L)'
;MMKMKVVSILFALTDTEIQTGDLRGLDSSNALQCILTLKKFALKGHTVVCSIHQPSSRLFQLFDKLYILADGYCIYQGAVRDLLTFFTANSLHCPAFYNPADFVIEVASGDYGDVKGDLVRYAERHSDPVPCSAAPKSLANGGDDLIEPVTAIAPLLKQDDHRLVTTAPCCVQMNVLLKRCCLSLIRNPMVFHLRLATHLLVGVCMGLLYYDIGQRADSFFNNATLIFFSAIFLTFTGMMPVVLNYPLEAAVFTRERYNSWYTLKAYYLSKSIVELPFQVAYPSIFVAIVYWMTSQPPEMSRFFMFSLLCILLTLVAHSLGMLIGAFASVEVAVFLAPAVAIPMLLFSGFVVTLRAMPRYLHWISYVSFVRYAYEGCMLVIYGYDRPEMECAEPDEWSVPCLFTEPSEFIRFMGLNEVSVEVCATALVAFAVLLNVATYVALRLRVKRTF
;
A
#
# COMPACT_ATOMS: atom_id res chain seq x y z
N MET A 1 9.97 23.20 16.97
CA MET A 1 9.88 23.32 15.49
C MET A 1 8.48 23.83 15.13
N MET A 2 8.30 25.16 15.09
CA MET A 2 7.03 25.78 14.71
C MET A 2 6.77 25.57 13.22
N LYS A 3 5.68 24.89 12.90
CA LYS A 3 5.16 24.78 11.52
C LYS A 3 4.24 25.98 11.29
N MET A 4 4.76 27.04 10.70
CA MET A 4 3.93 28.17 10.26
C MET A 4 3.29 27.83 8.91
N LYS A 5 1.96 27.82 8.86
CA LYS A 5 1.19 27.74 7.61
C LYS A 5 0.77 29.17 7.24
N VAL A 6 1.49 29.82 6.34
CA VAL A 6 0.93 30.99 5.65
C VAL A 6 -0.14 30.45 4.72
N VAL A 7 -1.41 30.72 4.99
CA VAL A 7 -2.55 30.21 4.22
C VAL A 7 -3.13 31.40 3.49
N SER A 8 -2.81 31.66 2.23
CA SER A 8 -3.62 32.59 1.44
C SER A 8 -4.94 31.90 1.09
N ILE A 9 -5.97 32.04 1.95
CA ILE A 9 -7.30 31.48 1.71
C ILE A 9 -7.91 32.15 0.50
N LEU A 10 -8.44 31.30 -0.36
CA LEU A 10 -9.16 31.68 -1.53
C LEU A 10 -10.40 30.77 -1.62
N PHE A 11 -11.55 31.38 -1.85
CA PHE A 11 -12.79 30.68 -2.12
C PHE A 11 -13.16 30.94 -3.58
N ALA A 12 -13.17 29.90 -4.40
CA ALA A 12 -14.07 29.78 -5.55
C ALA A 12 -14.99 28.59 -5.29
N LEU A 13 -16.28 28.87 -5.22
CA LEU A 13 -17.30 27.89 -5.57
C LEU A 13 -17.18 27.64 -7.08
N THR A 14 -16.47 26.57 -7.42
CA THR A 14 -16.60 25.61 -8.54
C THR A 14 -15.22 25.01 -8.76
N ASP A 15 -15.08 23.69 -8.57
CA ASP A 15 -13.84 22.92 -8.70
C ASP A 15 -12.71 23.31 -7.72
N THR A 16 -12.86 22.94 -6.46
CA THR A 16 -11.77 23.02 -5.46
C THR A 16 -10.70 21.95 -5.71
N GLU A 17 -9.76 22.21 -6.62
CA GLU A 17 -8.45 21.56 -6.59
C GLU A 17 -7.56 22.31 -5.57
N ILE A 18 -7.45 21.77 -4.35
CA ILE A 18 -6.48 22.26 -3.37
C ILE A 18 -5.10 21.75 -3.81
N GLN A 19 -4.43 22.47 -4.70
CA GLN A 19 -2.99 22.29 -4.89
C GLN A 19 -2.26 22.95 -3.73
N THR A 20 -1.96 22.20 -2.68
CA THR A 20 -0.82 22.50 -1.81
C THR A 20 0.46 22.23 -2.60
N GLY A 21 0.75 23.07 -3.60
CA GLY A 21 2.04 23.07 -4.27
C GLY A 21 3.06 23.59 -3.29
N ASP A 22 3.79 22.70 -2.63
CA ASP A 22 4.97 23.12 -1.87
C ASP A 22 6.00 23.60 -2.89
N LEU A 23 6.18 24.91 -3.01
CA LEU A 23 7.26 25.50 -3.84
C LEU A 23 8.66 25.12 -3.29
N ARG A 24 8.70 24.49 -2.09
CA ARG A 24 9.91 23.91 -1.51
C ARG A 24 10.46 22.83 -2.42
N GLY A 25 11.64 23.10 -2.98
CA GLY A 25 12.36 22.17 -3.85
C GLY A 25 12.42 22.61 -5.32
N LEU A 26 11.73 23.69 -5.71
CA LEU A 26 11.97 24.34 -7.00
C LEU A 26 13.08 25.40 -6.88
N ASP A 27 13.90 25.53 -7.92
CA ASP A 27 14.76 26.68 -8.13
C ASP A 27 13.92 27.96 -8.33
N SER A 28 14.52 29.11 -8.09
CA SER A 28 13.85 30.41 -8.10
C SER A 28 13.20 30.75 -9.45
N SER A 29 13.79 30.30 -10.57
CA SER A 29 13.23 30.46 -11.92
C SER A 29 11.96 29.63 -12.12
N ASN A 30 12.00 28.34 -11.79
CA ASN A 30 10.84 27.47 -11.95
C ASN A 30 9.72 27.82 -10.96
N ALA A 31 10.05 28.26 -9.74
CA ALA A 31 9.07 28.79 -8.79
C ALA A 31 8.32 30.01 -9.38
N LEU A 32 9.04 30.92 -10.05
CA LEU A 32 8.45 32.07 -10.73
C LEU A 32 7.53 31.65 -11.89
N GLN A 33 7.96 30.71 -12.73
CA GLN A 33 7.14 30.16 -13.82
C GLN A 33 5.84 29.53 -13.29
N CYS A 34 5.90 28.81 -12.18
CA CYS A 34 4.75 28.19 -11.53
C CYS A 34 3.74 29.26 -11.06
N ILE A 35 4.18 30.25 -10.28
CA ILE A 35 3.31 31.33 -9.79
C ILE A 35 2.73 32.16 -10.95
N LEU A 36 3.49 32.44 -12.00
CA LEU A 36 2.97 33.12 -13.19
C LEU A 36 1.88 32.32 -13.89
N THR A 37 2.00 31.00 -13.93
CA THR A 37 0.98 30.11 -14.48
C THR A 37 -0.28 30.13 -13.62
N LEU A 38 -0.13 30.03 -12.30
CA LEU A 38 -1.24 30.16 -11.36
C LEU A 38 -1.94 31.53 -11.47
N LYS A 39 -1.18 32.61 -11.68
CA LYS A 39 -1.73 33.94 -11.92
C LYS A 39 -2.54 34.01 -13.22
N LYS A 40 -2.08 33.35 -14.29
CA LYS A 40 -2.86 33.22 -15.54
C LYS A 40 -4.17 32.46 -15.32
N PHE A 41 -4.19 31.44 -14.46
CA PHE A 41 -5.42 30.76 -14.07
C PHE A 41 -6.35 31.70 -13.28
N ALA A 42 -5.80 32.45 -12.32
CA ALA A 42 -6.57 33.42 -11.56
C ALA A 42 -7.22 34.49 -12.45
N LEU A 43 -6.48 34.99 -13.44
CA LEU A 43 -6.98 35.96 -14.42
C LEU A 43 -8.11 35.43 -15.31
N LYS A 44 -8.26 34.10 -15.44
CA LYS A 44 -9.38 33.47 -16.16
C LYS A 44 -10.66 33.36 -15.32
N GLY A 45 -10.67 33.92 -14.10
CA GLY A 45 -11.80 33.87 -13.18
C GLY A 45 -11.76 32.70 -12.21
N HIS A 46 -10.70 31.89 -12.23
CA HIS A 46 -10.47 30.91 -11.17
C HIS A 46 -9.94 31.61 -9.93
N THR A 47 -10.12 30.97 -8.79
CA THR A 47 -9.60 31.48 -7.53
C THR A 47 -8.49 30.45 -7.17
N VAL A 48 -7.26 30.88 -6.87
CA VAL A 48 -6.09 30.03 -6.48
C VAL A 48 -5.60 30.23 -5.03
N VAL A 49 -5.71 29.19 -4.18
CA VAL A 49 -5.19 29.16 -2.80
C VAL A 49 -3.78 28.59 -2.87
N CYS A 50 -2.81 29.24 -2.23
CA CYS A 50 -1.51 28.60 -2.03
C CYS A 50 -0.92 28.96 -0.68
N SER A 51 -0.13 28.03 -0.13
CA SER A 51 0.69 28.26 1.05
C SER A 51 2.15 28.32 0.62
N ILE A 52 2.85 29.38 1.01
CA ILE A 52 4.23 29.60 0.59
C ILE A 52 5.12 29.77 1.81
N HIS A 53 6.30 29.17 1.73
CA HIS A 53 7.33 29.31 2.75
C HIS A 53 8.45 30.19 2.18
N GLN A 54 8.71 31.34 2.82
CA GLN A 54 9.83 32.24 2.49
C GLN A 54 9.95 32.59 1.00
N PRO A 55 8.95 33.25 0.40
CA PRO A 55 9.04 33.69 -0.99
C PRO A 55 10.11 34.77 -1.17
N SER A 56 10.77 34.76 -2.33
CA SER A 56 11.57 35.90 -2.76
C SER A 56 10.68 37.15 -2.92
N SER A 57 11.27 38.33 -2.73
CA SER A 57 10.55 39.62 -2.85
C SER A 57 9.79 39.76 -4.18
N ARG A 58 10.39 39.28 -5.28
CA ARG A 58 9.77 39.27 -6.61
C ARG A 58 8.52 38.39 -6.68
N LEU A 59 8.54 37.22 -6.05
CA LEU A 59 7.37 36.33 -5.96
C LEU A 59 6.29 36.94 -5.08
N PHE A 60 6.68 37.51 -3.94
CA PHE A 60 5.77 38.08 -2.96
C PHE A 60 4.87 39.18 -3.54
N GLN A 61 5.41 40.01 -4.43
CA GLN A 61 4.67 41.07 -5.10
C GLN A 61 3.64 40.59 -6.13
N LEU A 62 3.67 39.30 -6.53
CA LEU A 62 2.74 38.77 -7.53
C LEU A 62 1.37 38.40 -6.95
N PHE A 63 1.24 38.28 -5.62
CA PHE A 63 -0.01 37.92 -4.97
C PHE A 63 -0.97 39.09 -4.88
N ASP A 64 -2.26 38.80 -5.00
CA ASP A 64 -3.30 39.83 -4.95
C ASP A 64 -3.78 40.05 -3.51
N LYS A 65 -4.01 38.96 -2.75
CA LYS A 65 -4.34 38.99 -1.32
C LYS A 65 -3.42 38.07 -0.51
N LEU A 66 -3.15 38.46 0.74
CA LEU A 66 -2.41 37.70 1.74
C LEU A 66 -3.32 37.38 2.92
N TYR A 67 -3.11 36.19 3.49
CA TYR A 67 -3.69 35.82 4.77
C TYR A 67 -2.60 35.14 5.60
N ILE A 68 -2.28 35.77 6.73
CA ILE A 68 -1.11 35.43 7.55
C ILE A 68 -1.60 34.86 8.88
N LEU A 69 -1.10 33.68 9.21
CA LEU A 69 -1.41 32.97 10.45
C LEU A 69 -0.19 32.89 11.37
N ALA A 70 -0.39 33.23 12.63
CA ALA A 70 0.57 33.01 13.72
C ALA A 70 -0.14 32.29 14.87
N ASP A 71 0.41 31.15 15.33
CA ASP A 71 -0.14 30.35 16.45
C ASP A 71 -1.64 29.99 16.32
N GLY A 72 -2.12 29.84 15.09
CA GLY A 72 -3.52 29.52 14.77
C GLY A 72 -4.44 30.73 14.62
N TYR A 73 -3.96 31.94 14.89
CA TYR A 73 -4.72 33.19 14.75
C TYR A 73 -4.34 33.95 13.48
N CYS A 74 -5.31 34.62 12.87
CA CYS A 74 -5.08 35.51 11.75
C CYS A 74 -4.50 36.84 12.24
N ILE A 75 -3.29 37.19 11.79
CA ILE A 75 -2.63 38.45 12.15
C ILE A 75 -2.73 39.50 11.05
N TYR A 76 -3.04 39.09 9.81
CA TYR A 76 -3.25 40.01 8.69
C TYR A 76 -4.07 39.33 7.60
N GLN A 77 -5.03 40.08 7.05
CA GLN A 77 -5.81 39.69 5.88
C GLN A 77 -6.04 40.93 5.01
N GLY A 78 -5.53 40.92 3.78
CA GLY A 78 -5.64 42.09 2.90
C GLY A 78 -4.77 42.00 1.66
N ALA A 79 -4.70 43.08 0.88
CA ALA A 79 -3.83 43.14 -0.30
C ALA A 79 -2.34 43.15 0.08
N VAL A 80 -1.46 42.65 -0.78
CA VAL A 80 0.00 42.69 -0.52
C VAL A 80 0.50 44.13 -0.33
N ARG A 81 -0.08 45.08 -1.07
CA ARG A 81 0.36 46.48 -1.09
C ARG A 81 0.12 47.20 0.24
N ASP A 82 -0.92 46.81 0.97
CA ASP A 82 -1.33 47.48 2.20
C ASP A 82 -0.63 46.91 3.45
N LEU A 83 0.13 45.84 3.28
CA LEU A 83 0.80 45.10 4.35
C LEU A 83 1.75 45.97 5.17
N LEU A 84 2.63 46.73 4.50
CA LEU A 84 3.60 47.57 5.19
C LEU A 84 2.91 48.74 5.92
N THR A 85 1.84 49.28 5.35
CA THR A 85 1.01 50.33 5.99
C THR A 85 0.35 49.78 7.26
N PHE A 86 -0.16 48.55 7.21
CA PHE A 86 -0.74 47.85 8.34
C PHE A 86 0.25 47.66 9.49
N PHE A 87 1.48 47.22 9.20
CA PHE A 87 2.50 47.07 10.23
C PHE A 87 2.95 48.42 10.79
N THR A 88 3.10 49.43 9.92
CA THR A 88 3.47 50.79 10.33
C THR A 88 2.45 51.39 11.29
N ALA A 89 1.15 51.16 11.05
CA ALA A 89 0.06 51.57 11.94
C ALA A 89 0.11 50.89 13.32
N ASN A 90 0.71 49.70 13.40
CA ASN A 90 0.90 48.94 14.64
C ASN A 90 2.33 49.09 15.21
N SER A 91 3.00 50.21 14.91
CA SER A 91 4.34 50.54 15.41
C SER A 91 5.46 49.57 15.01
N LEU A 92 5.25 48.80 13.94
CA LEU A 92 6.24 47.88 13.37
C LEU A 92 6.78 48.46 12.05
N HIS A 93 8.08 48.65 11.96
CA HIS A 93 8.72 49.23 10.78
C HIS A 93 9.65 48.23 10.12
N CYS A 94 9.37 47.92 8.86
CA CYS A 94 10.24 47.08 8.04
C CYS A 94 11.53 47.84 7.71
N PRO A 95 12.72 47.27 7.96
CA PRO A 95 13.99 47.90 7.58
C PRO A 95 14.10 48.16 6.08
N ALA A 96 14.86 49.19 5.70
CA ALA A 96 15.12 49.49 4.30
C ALA A 96 15.88 48.34 3.62
N PHE A 97 15.53 48.03 2.37
CA PHE A 97 16.09 46.94 1.57
C PHE A 97 15.88 45.52 2.14
N TYR A 98 14.98 45.37 3.12
CA TYR A 98 14.60 44.08 3.64
C TYR A 98 13.42 43.48 2.86
N ASN A 99 13.36 42.15 2.79
CA ASN A 99 12.26 41.46 2.12
C ASN A 99 11.01 41.52 3.02
N PRO A 100 9.88 42.12 2.56
CA PRO A 100 8.67 42.20 3.37
C PRO A 100 8.13 40.83 3.79
N ALA A 101 8.36 39.79 3.00
CA ALA A 101 7.96 38.44 3.33
C ALA A 101 8.74 37.87 4.53
N ASP A 102 10.04 38.16 4.61
CA ASP A 102 10.89 37.71 5.72
C ASP A 102 10.56 38.49 6.99
N PHE A 103 10.32 39.81 6.87
CA PHE A 103 9.85 40.65 7.98
C PHE A 103 8.56 40.12 8.62
N VAL A 104 7.56 39.75 7.80
CA VAL A 104 6.31 39.16 8.28
C VAL A 104 6.57 37.90 9.10
N ILE A 105 7.51 37.06 8.66
CA ILE A 105 7.83 35.79 9.32
C ILE A 105 8.49 36.04 10.67
N GLU A 106 9.39 37.01 10.77
CA GLU A 106 10.05 37.40 12.03
C GLU A 106 9.05 37.98 13.04
N VAL A 107 8.13 38.86 12.58
CA VAL A 107 7.04 39.38 13.40
C VAL A 107 6.13 38.25 13.88
N ALA A 108 5.77 37.30 13.01
CA ALA A 108 4.96 36.14 13.38
C ALA A 108 5.70 35.17 14.33
N SER A 109 7.04 35.13 14.26
CA SER A 109 7.90 34.30 15.11
C SER A 109 8.12 34.91 16.50
N GLY A 110 7.88 36.22 16.66
CA GLY A 110 8.02 36.95 17.93
C GLY A 110 9.37 37.65 18.10
N ASP A 111 10.16 37.79 17.04
CA ASP A 111 11.47 38.45 17.08
C ASP A 111 11.35 39.97 17.37
N TYR A 112 10.16 40.52 17.13
CA TYR A 112 9.79 41.91 17.41
C TYR A 112 8.96 42.07 18.70
N GLY A 113 8.99 41.08 19.60
CA GLY A 113 8.24 41.08 20.87
C GLY A 113 6.85 40.46 20.78
N ASP A 114 6.09 40.50 21.87
CA ASP A 114 4.72 39.95 21.95
C ASP A 114 3.67 40.92 21.41
N VAL A 115 3.76 41.20 20.10
CA VAL A 115 2.83 42.07 19.36
C VAL A 115 1.65 41.30 18.76
N LYS A 116 1.63 39.96 18.90
CA LYS A 116 0.68 39.09 18.20
C LYS A 116 -0.77 39.39 18.60
N GLY A 117 -1.04 39.56 19.90
CA GLY A 117 -2.39 39.81 20.42
C GLY A 117 -3.00 41.11 19.89
N ASP A 118 -2.19 42.16 19.74
CA ASP A 118 -2.64 43.44 19.22
C ASP A 118 -2.88 43.39 17.71
N LEU A 119 -2.03 42.69 16.97
CA LEU A 119 -2.20 42.47 15.53
C LEU A 119 -3.48 41.68 15.21
N VAL A 120 -3.81 40.65 16.00
CA VAL A 120 -5.07 39.90 15.85
C VAL A 120 -6.27 40.83 16.05
N ARG A 121 -6.30 41.61 17.14
CA ARG A 121 -7.40 42.55 17.42
C ARG A 121 -7.53 43.64 16.35
N TYR A 122 -6.40 44.12 15.83
CA TYR A 122 -6.38 45.13 14.79
C TYR A 122 -6.86 44.54 13.44
N ALA A 123 -6.43 43.33 13.11
CA ALA A 123 -6.90 42.59 11.94
C ALA A 123 -8.40 42.33 12.00
N GLU A 124 -8.94 41.88 13.14
CA GLU A 124 -10.39 41.66 13.32
C GLU A 124 -11.22 42.95 13.09
N ARG A 125 -10.68 44.12 13.45
CA ARG A 125 -11.37 45.41 13.28
C ARG A 125 -11.28 45.99 11.86
N HIS A 126 -10.25 45.65 11.09
CA HIS A 126 -9.93 46.28 9.80
C HIS A 126 -9.92 45.30 8.62
N SER A 127 -10.30 44.03 8.83
CA SER A 127 -10.49 43.08 7.74
C SER A 127 -11.67 43.52 6.87
N ASP A 128 -11.56 43.38 5.54
CA ASP A 128 -12.73 43.29 4.66
C ASP A 128 -13.76 42.36 5.33
N PRO A 129 -15.06 42.72 5.43
CA PRO A 129 -16.06 41.90 6.10
C PRO A 129 -16.29 40.62 5.30
N VAL A 130 -15.42 39.64 5.50
CA VAL A 130 -15.71 38.23 5.29
C VAL A 130 -16.26 37.76 6.63
N PRO A 131 -17.54 37.36 6.74
CA PRO A 131 -18.12 36.93 8.00
C PRO A 131 -17.51 35.59 8.40
N CYS A 132 -16.37 35.63 9.09
CA CYS A 132 -15.88 34.56 9.94
C CYS A 132 -16.30 34.90 11.38
N SER A 133 -17.62 34.97 11.63
CA SER A 133 -18.11 35.08 12.99
C SER A 133 -18.03 33.72 13.69
N ALA A 134 -17.19 33.69 14.72
CA ALA A 134 -17.35 32.94 15.95
C ALA A 134 -17.10 31.41 15.90
N ALA A 135 -15.94 31.03 16.43
CA ALA A 135 -15.88 29.87 17.32
C ALA A 135 -16.96 30.03 18.41
N PRO A 136 -17.77 29.00 18.72
CA PRO A 136 -18.91 29.14 19.60
C PRO A 136 -18.43 29.39 21.04
N LYS A 137 -18.56 30.62 21.51
CA LYS A 137 -18.50 30.96 22.92
C LYS A 137 -19.87 31.44 23.36
N SER A 138 -20.41 30.71 24.34
CA SER A 138 -21.54 31.04 25.21
C SER A 138 -22.89 31.35 24.56
N LEU A 139 -23.75 30.34 24.55
CA LEU A 139 -25.16 30.52 24.92
C LEU A 139 -25.21 31.22 26.28
N ALA A 140 -25.66 32.47 26.33
CA ALA A 140 -26.54 32.98 27.37
C ALA A 140 -26.96 34.42 27.06
N ASN A 141 -28.27 34.61 26.96
CA ASN A 141 -29.03 35.84 27.16
C ASN A 141 -29.16 36.82 25.98
N GLY A 142 -30.20 36.58 25.18
CA GLY A 142 -31.39 37.45 25.18
C GLY A 142 -31.36 38.70 24.29
N GLY A 143 -32.35 38.79 23.41
CA GLY A 143 -32.78 40.03 22.77
C GLY A 143 -32.83 39.93 21.25
N ASP A 144 -34.05 39.91 20.74
CA ASP A 144 -34.41 39.85 19.32
C ASP A 144 -33.86 41.01 18.49
N ASP A 145 -33.90 40.77 17.17
CA ASP A 145 -33.69 41.67 16.04
C ASP A 145 -32.28 41.75 15.44
N LEU A 146 -32.25 41.58 14.11
CA LEU A 146 -31.13 41.69 13.15
C LEU A 146 -30.43 40.37 12.76
N ILE A 147 -31.20 39.41 12.25
CA ILE A 147 -30.69 38.36 11.35
C ILE A 147 -31.36 38.53 9.98
N GLU A 148 -30.72 39.28 9.08
CA GLU A 148 -30.76 39.11 7.62
C GLU A 148 -29.71 40.07 7.01
N PRO A 149 -28.77 39.64 6.12
CA PRO A 149 -29.01 38.73 5.00
C PRO A 149 -27.87 37.71 4.76
N VAL A 150 -28.09 36.44 5.10
CA VAL A 150 -27.37 35.28 4.49
C VAL A 150 -28.37 34.29 3.87
N THR A 151 -29.63 34.34 4.30
CA THR A 151 -30.78 33.63 3.74
C THR A 151 -31.19 34.12 2.35
N ALA A 152 -30.86 35.34 1.94
CA ALA A 152 -31.23 35.90 0.64
C ALA A 152 -30.35 35.41 -0.54
N ILE A 153 -29.14 34.90 -0.28
CA ILE A 153 -28.23 34.36 -1.31
C ILE A 153 -28.37 32.84 -1.44
N ALA A 154 -28.89 32.17 -0.39
CA ALA A 154 -29.16 30.74 -0.39
C ALA A 154 -30.08 30.22 -1.51
N PRO A 155 -31.09 30.96 -2.02
CA PRO A 155 -31.93 30.50 -3.12
C PRO A 155 -31.23 30.68 -4.49
N LEU A 156 -30.33 31.66 -4.63
CA LEU A 156 -29.60 31.94 -5.87
C LEU A 156 -28.43 30.96 -6.08
N LEU A 157 -27.82 30.47 -4.99
CA LEU A 157 -26.80 29.41 -5.05
C LEU A 157 -27.40 27.98 -5.19
N LYS A 158 -28.71 27.82 -5.07
CA LYS A 158 -29.39 26.52 -5.22
C LYS A 158 -29.73 26.16 -6.67
N GLN A 159 -29.55 27.07 -7.62
CA GLN A 159 -30.02 26.87 -8.98
C GLN A 159 -28.94 26.41 -9.97
N ASP A 160 -27.67 26.44 -9.58
CA ASP A 160 -26.58 25.74 -10.26
C ASP A 160 -26.04 24.63 -9.36
N ASP A 161 -26.90 23.63 -9.11
CA ASP A 161 -26.50 22.29 -8.70
C ASP A 161 -25.78 21.60 -9.89
N HIS A 162 -24.73 22.26 -10.39
CA HIS A 162 -23.83 21.79 -11.42
C HIS A 162 -23.04 20.63 -10.82
N ARG A 163 -23.68 19.46 -10.87
CA ARG A 163 -23.10 18.13 -10.80
C ARG A 163 -22.08 18.00 -9.66
N LEU A 164 -22.58 17.63 -8.48
CA LEU A 164 -21.89 16.66 -7.61
C LEU A 164 -21.05 15.75 -8.50
N VAL A 165 -19.71 15.82 -8.39
CA VAL A 165 -18.76 15.07 -9.21
C VAL A 165 -19.20 13.61 -9.22
N THR A 166 -19.97 13.22 -10.25
CA THR A 166 -20.41 11.84 -10.41
C THR A 166 -19.17 11.11 -10.87
N THR A 167 -18.42 10.58 -9.90
CA THR A 167 -17.31 9.68 -10.17
C THR A 167 -17.80 8.64 -11.16
N ALA A 168 -17.05 8.41 -12.24
CA ALA A 168 -17.42 7.46 -13.28
C ALA A 168 -17.84 6.11 -12.68
N PRO A 169 -18.73 5.32 -13.33
CA PRO A 169 -19.15 4.03 -12.80
C PRO A 169 -17.96 3.12 -12.42
N CYS A 170 -18.13 2.28 -11.40
CA CYS A 170 -17.04 1.45 -10.86
C CYS A 170 -16.34 0.59 -11.94
N CYS A 171 -17.09 0.08 -12.92
CA CYS A 171 -16.52 -0.71 -14.02
C CYS A 171 -15.60 0.12 -14.92
N VAL A 172 -15.92 1.40 -15.16
CA VAL A 172 -15.08 2.32 -15.93
C VAL A 172 -13.80 2.62 -15.14
N GLN A 173 -13.92 2.92 -13.85
CA GLN A 173 -12.77 3.12 -12.96
C GLN A 173 -11.86 1.88 -12.98
N MET A 174 -12.45 0.70 -12.81
CA MET A 174 -11.73 -0.57 -12.77
C MET A 174 -11.01 -0.86 -14.09
N ASN A 175 -11.66 -0.64 -15.24
CA ASN A 175 -11.04 -0.85 -16.55
C ASN A 175 -9.84 0.10 -16.79
N VAL A 176 -10.00 1.39 -16.47
CA VAL A 176 -8.90 2.36 -16.57
C VAL A 176 -7.73 1.99 -15.67
N LEU A 177 -8.01 1.60 -14.41
CA LEU A 177 -6.99 1.15 -13.46
C LEU A 177 -6.32 -0.15 -13.91
N LEU A 178 -7.09 -1.11 -14.43
CA LEU A 178 -6.58 -2.35 -14.98
C LEU A 178 -5.60 -2.07 -16.14
N LYS A 179 -6.02 -1.24 -17.11
CA LYS A 179 -5.18 -0.83 -18.24
C LYS A 179 -3.91 -0.13 -17.76
N ARG A 180 -4.01 0.76 -16.77
CA ARG A 180 -2.86 1.44 -16.16
C ARG A 180 -1.89 0.44 -15.54
N CYS A 181 -2.39 -0.48 -14.71
CA CYS A 181 -1.59 -1.50 -14.05
C CYS A 181 -0.91 -2.43 -15.08
N CYS A 182 -1.63 -2.89 -16.10
CA CYS A 182 -1.06 -3.69 -17.19
C CYS A 182 0.05 -2.95 -17.95
N LEU A 183 -0.18 -1.67 -18.30
CA LEU A 183 0.84 -0.84 -18.96
C LEU A 183 2.07 -0.63 -18.08
N SER A 184 1.89 -0.46 -16.77
CA SER A 184 3.00 -0.33 -15.82
C SER A 184 3.84 -1.60 -15.77
N LEU A 185 3.22 -2.78 -15.84
CA LEU A 185 3.94 -4.06 -15.88
C LEU A 185 4.68 -4.27 -17.19
N ILE A 186 4.04 -3.98 -18.33
CA ILE A 186 4.67 -4.11 -19.65
C ILE A 186 5.86 -3.16 -19.80
N ARG A 187 5.75 -1.94 -19.27
CA ARG A 187 6.82 -0.92 -19.35
C ARG A 187 7.96 -1.13 -18.36
N ASN A 188 7.78 -1.98 -17.34
CA ASN A 188 8.85 -2.37 -16.43
C ASN A 188 9.26 -3.85 -16.64
N PRO A 189 9.93 -4.16 -17.77
CA PRO A 189 10.28 -5.53 -18.10
C PRO A 189 11.31 -6.13 -17.12
N MET A 190 12.11 -5.31 -16.44
CA MET A 190 13.20 -5.80 -15.57
C MET A 190 12.68 -6.72 -14.47
N VAL A 191 11.60 -6.33 -13.79
CA VAL A 191 11.00 -7.13 -12.72
C VAL A 191 10.45 -8.45 -13.26
N PHE A 192 9.84 -8.42 -14.45
CA PHE A 192 9.33 -9.62 -15.11
C PHE A 192 10.45 -10.60 -15.47
N HIS A 193 11.52 -10.11 -16.12
CA HIS A 193 12.65 -10.95 -16.55
C HIS A 193 13.41 -11.54 -15.37
N LEU A 194 13.65 -10.76 -14.32
CA LEU A 194 14.32 -11.25 -13.11
C LEU A 194 13.51 -12.36 -12.44
N ARG A 195 12.19 -12.18 -12.27
CA ARG A 195 11.34 -13.22 -11.68
C ARG A 195 11.33 -14.49 -12.52
N LEU A 196 11.21 -14.38 -13.84
CA LEU A 196 11.25 -15.53 -14.74
C LEU A 196 12.60 -16.26 -14.64
N ALA A 197 13.70 -15.52 -14.70
CA ALA A 197 15.06 -16.07 -14.61
C ALA A 197 15.29 -16.79 -13.27
N THR A 198 14.82 -16.23 -12.15
CA THR A 198 14.95 -16.88 -10.83
C THR A 198 14.17 -18.20 -10.77
N HIS A 199 12.93 -18.26 -11.27
CA HIS A 199 12.15 -19.51 -11.26
C HIS A 199 12.76 -20.58 -12.17
N LEU A 200 13.29 -20.20 -13.34
CA LEU A 200 14.00 -21.11 -14.23
C LEU A 200 15.30 -21.62 -13.62
N LEU A 201 16.17 -20.72 -13.14
CA LEU A 201 17.48 -21.07 -12.60
C LEU A 201 17.37 -21.94 -11.35
N VAL A 202 16.50 -21.57 -10.40
CA VAL A 202 16.31 -22.34 -9.17
C VAL A 202 15.58 -23.66 -9.48
N GLY A 203 14.61 -23.67 -10.39
CA GLY A 203 13.94 -24.90 -10.82
C GLY A 203 14.90 -25.90 -11.44
N VAL A 204 15.78 -25.47 -12.36
CA VAL A 204 16.81 -26.32 -12.96
C VAL A 204 17.83 -26.76 -11.91
N CYS A 205 18.28 -25.86 -11.03
CA CYS A 205 19.22 -26.19 -9.97
C CYS A 205 18.67 -27.26 -9.02
N MET A 206 17.42 -27.11 -8.56
CA MET A 206 16.73 -28.12 -7.74
C MET A 206 16.51 -29.42 -8.50
N GLY A 207 16.09 -29.35 -9.78
CA GLY A 207 15.91 -30.51 -10.63
C GLY A 207 17.19 -31.32 -10.86
N LEU A 208 18.34 -30.65 -10.97
CA LEU A 208 19.65 -31.30 -11.08
C LEU A 208 20.11 -31.89 -9.74
N LEU A 209 19.89 -31.17 -8.63
CA LEU A 209 20.30 -31.62 -7.30
C LEU A 209 19.55 -32.87 -6.83
N TYR A 210 18.26 -32.97 -7.17
CA TYR A 210 17.37 -34.06 -6.80
C TYR A 210 16.97 -34.92 -8.01
N TYR A 211 17.87 -35.02 -9.00
CA TYR A 211 17.60 -35.74 -10.24
C TYR A 211 17.17 -37.19 -9.98
N ASP A 212 16.09 -37.61 -10.63
CA ASP A 212 15.55 -38.98 -10.59
C ASP A 212 15.25 -39.55 -9.18
N ILE A 213 14.95 -38.68 -8.21
CA ILE A 213 14.73 -39.09 -6.83
C ILE A 213 13.31 -39.59 -6.54
N GLY A 214 12.35 -39.22 -7.38
CA GLY A 214 10.93 -39.39 -7.15
C GLY A 214 10.49 -40.85 -7.08
N GLN A 215 11.15 -41.76 -7.80
CA GLN A 215 10.83 -43.20 -7.84
C GLN A 215 11.58 -44.05 -6.81
N ARG A 216 12.59 -43.47 -6.15
CA ARG A 216 13.53 -44.18 -5.29
C ARG A 216 13.05 -44.26 -3.83
N ALA A 217 12.85 -45.48 -3.33
CA ALA A 217 12.42 -45.75 -1.96
C ALA A 217 13.51 -45.41 -0.91
N ASP A 218 14.78 -45.56 -1.27
CA ASP A 218 15.94 -45.29 -0.40
C ASP A 218 16.14 -43.80 -0.12
N SER A 219 15.62 -42.94 -1.00
CA SER A 219 15.81 -41.49 -0.97
C SER A 219 14.55 -40.70 -0.60
N PHE A 220 13.61 -41.33 0.10
CA PHE A 220 12.32 -40.72 0.46
C PHE A 220 12.47 -39.41 1.27
N PHE A 221 13.40 -39.35 2.23
CA PHE A 221 13.64 -38.13 3.02
C PHE A 221 14.13 -36.99 2.13
N ASN A 222 14.94 -37.30 1.12
CA ASN A 222 15.42 -36.31 0.16
C ASN A 222 14.28 -35.81 -0.72
N ASN A 223 13.35 -36.67 -1.15
CA ASN A 223 12.16 -36.24 -1.89
C ASN A 223 11.21 -35.38 -1.02
N ALA A 224 11.00 -35.75 0.25
CA ALA A 224 10.27 -34.93 1.22
C ALA A 224 10.94 -33.56 1.41
N THR A 225 12.27 -33.52 1.43
CA THR A 225 13.08 -32.30 1.53
C THR A 225 12.94 -31.42 0.28
N LEU A 226 12.93 -32.02 -0.92
CA LEU A 226 12.66 -31.33 -2.18
C LEU A 226 11.30 -30.61 -2.17
N ILE A 227 10.24 -31.30 -1.72
CA ILE A 227 8.89 -30.74 -1.64
C ILE A 227 8.84 -29.57 -0.65
N PHE A 228 9.50 -29.71 0.50
CA PHE A 228 9.58 -28.64 1.50
C PHE A 228 10.35 -27.41 0.98
N PHE A 229 11.53 -27.60 0.36
CA PHE A 229 12.28 -26.48 -0.21
C PHE A 229 11.58 -25.84 -1.40
N SER A 230 10.81 -26.61 -2.19
CA SER A 230 9.93 -26.07 -3.22
C SER A 230 8.87 -25.14 -2.60
N ALA A 231 8.26 -25.56 -1.48
CA ALA A 231 7.30 -24.72 -0.75
C ALA A 231 7.95 -23.45 -0.17
N ILE A 232 9.18 -23.54 0.36
CA ILE A 232 9.95 -22.37 0.82
C ILE A 232 10.16 -21.39 -0.34
N PHE A 233 10.70 -21.88 -1.46
CA PHE A 233 11.00 -21.07 -2.62
C PHE A 233 9.76 -20.32 -3.11
N LEU A 234 8.67 -21.05 -3.35
CA LEU A 234 7.39 -20.48 -3.80
C LEU A 234 6.79 -19.48 -2.81
N THR A 235 6.93 -19.70 -1.51
CA THR A 235 6.46 -18.77 -0.48
C THR A 235 7.21 -17.44 -0.57
N PHE A 236 8.54 -17.47 -0.63
CA PHE A 236 9.34 -16.25 -0.67
C PHE A 236 9.24 -15.51 -2.02
N THR A 237 9.20 -16.23 -3.14
CA THR A 237 9.06 -15.59 -4.46
C THR A 237 7.66 -15.03 -4.70
N GLY A 238 6.61 -15.62 -4.10
CA GLY A 238 5.26 -15.08 -4.11
C GLY A 238 5.09 -13.83 -3.23
N MET A 239 5.73 -13.82 -2.05
CA MET A 239 5.55 -12.77 -1.03
C MET A 239 6.49 -11.56 -1.22
N MET A 240 7.80 -11.76 -1.34
CA MET A 240 8.80 -10.67 -1.23
C MET A 240 8.67 -9.56 -2.28
N PRO A 241 8.40 -9.86 -3.56
CA PRO A 241 8.26 -8.80 -4.55
C PRO A 241 7.07 -7.87 -4.27
N VAL A 242 6.03 -8.38 -3.63
CA VAL A 242 4.85 -7.60 -3.25
C VAL A 242 5.15 -6.73 -2.03
N VAL A 243 5.84 -7.27 -1.03
CA VAL A 243 6.27 -6.58 0.18
C VAL A 243 7.07 -5.31 -0.14
N LEU A 244 7.88 -5.34 -1.20
CA LEU A 244 8.68 -4.20 -1.64
C LEU A 244 7.89 -3.16 -2.45
N ASN A 245 7.02 -3.59 -3.36
CA ASN A 245 6.35 -2.69 -4.31
C ASN A 245 5.02 -2.15 -3.80
N TYR A 246 4.28 -2.95 -3.03
CA TYR A 246 2.92 -2.60 -2.61
C TYR A 246 2.85 -1.37 -1.67
N PRO A 247 3.77 -1.15 -0.70
CA PRO A 247 3.76 0.08 0.09
C PRO A 247 3.89 1.36 -0.75
N LEU A 248 4.71 1.32 -1.80
CA LEU A 248 4.93 2.45 -2.71
C LEU A 248 3.65 2.74 -3.51
N GLU A 249 3.02 1.70 -4.06
CA GLU A 249 1.74 1.80 -4.77
C GLU A 249 0.61 2.28 -3.84
N ALA A 250 0.54 1.76 -2.61
CA ALA A 250 -0.46 2.15 -1.62
C ALA A 250 -0.33 3.63 -1.19
N ALA A 251 0.90 4.17 -1.18
CA ALA A 251 1.13 5.59 -0.91
C ALA A 251 0.58 6.47 -2.04
N VAL A 252 0.81 6.09 -3.30
CA VAL A 252 0.22 6.77 -4.47
C VAL A 252 -1.30 6.69 -4.42
N PHE A 253 -1.85 5.48 -4.20
CA PHE A 253 -3.29 5.26 -4.04
C PHE A 253 -3.92 6.18 -2.99
N THR A 254 -3.28 6.34 -1.83
CA THR A 254 -3.80 7.18 -0.75
C THR A 254 -3.94 8.64 -1.19
N ARG A 255 -2.98 9.15 -1.99
CA ARG A 255 -3.03 10.51 -2.57
C ARG A 255 -4.10 10.63 -3.65
N GLU A 256 -4.20 9.65 -4.55
CA GLU A 256 -5.22 9.65 -5.61
C GLU A 256 -6.64 9.55 -5.04
N ARG A 257 -6.80 8.83 -3.91
CA ARG A 257 -8.06 8.73 -3.18
C ARG A 257 -8.42 10.02 -2.45
N TYR A 258 -7.44 10.77 -1.95
CA TYR A 258 -7.69 12.10 -1.37
C TYR A 258 -8.33 13.03 -2.39
N ASN A 259 -7.84 13.01 -3.63
CA ASN A 259 -8.40 13.78 -4.74
C ASN A 259 -9.70 13.17 -5.31
N SER A 260 -10.25 12.12 -4.69
CA SER A 260 -11.49 11.45 -5.09
C SER A 260 -11.49 10.93 -6.54
N TRP A 261 -10.33 10.62 -7.12
CA TRP A 261 -10.21 10.19 -8.52
C TRP A 261 -10.91 8.85 -8.79
N TYR A 262 -10.86 7.92 -7.84
CA TYR A 262 -11.51 6.60 -7.96
C TYR A 262 -11.76 5.96 -6.58
N THR A 263 -12.53 4.87 -6.58
CA THR A 263 -12.91 4.14 -5.36
C THR A 263 -11.87 3.09 -4.93
N LEU A 264 -11.80 2.84 -3.61
CA LEU A 264 -10.96 1.78 -3.04
C LEU A 264 -11.26 0.39 -3.65
N LYS A 265 -12.53 0.10 -3.91
CA LYS A 265 -12.98 -1.18 -4.50
C LYS A 265 -12.42 -1.37 -5.90
N ALA A 266 -12.51 -0.34 -6.75
CA ALA A 266 -11.99 -0.39 -8.11
C ALA A 266 -10.47 -0.62 -8.12
N TYR A 267 -9.72 0.08 -7.28
CA TYR A 267 -8.27 -0.12 -7.18
C TYR A 267 -7.88 -1.51 -6.70
N TYR A 268 -8.46 -1.96 -5.59
CA TYR A 268 -8.11 -3.26 -5.01
C TYR A 268 -8.40 -4.40 -6.00
N LEU A 269 -9.58 -4.40 -6.62
CA LEU A 269 -9.96 -5.44 -7.56
C LEU A 269 -9.12 -5.41 -8.85
N SER A 270 -8.87 -4.22 -9.42
CA SER A 270 -7.97 -4.09 -10.57
C SER A 270 -6.58 -4.62 -10.27
N LYS A 271 -6.01 -4.28 -9.09
CA LYS A 271 -4.67 -4.73 -8.71
C LYS A 271 -4.62 -6.25 -8.53
N SER A 272 -5.60 -6.85 -7.84
CA SER A 272 -5.67 -8.29 -7.66
C SER A 272 -5.78 -9.04 -9.00
N ILE A 273 -6.64 -8.58 -9.92
CA ILE A 273 -6.82 -9.23 -11.23
C ILE A 273 -5.54 -9.21 -12.06
N VAL A 274 -4.79 -8.10 -12.05
CA VAL A 274 -3.56 -7.96 -12.85
C VAL A 274 -2.45 -8.90 -12.37
N GLU A 275 -2.37 -9.19 -11.08
CA GLU A 275 -1.31 -10.05 -10.53
C GLU A 275 -1.60 -11.56 -10.71
N LEU A 276 -2.87 -11.97 -10.79
CA LEU A 276 -3.28 -13.39 -10.87
C LEU A 276 -2.58 -14.18 -11.99
N PRO A 277 -2.49 -13.71 -13.25
CA PRO A 277 -1.82 -14.45 -14.31
C PRO A 277 -0.35 -14.76 -14.00
N PHE A 278 0.35 -13.83 -13.32
CA PHE A 278 1.75 -14.00 -12.94
C PHE A 278 1.91 -14.98 -11.78
N GLN A 279 0.97 -14.95 -10.82
CA GLN A 279 0.95 -15.91 -9.70
C GLN A 279 0.62 -17.33 -10.14
N VAL A 280 0.03 -17.51 -11.33
CA VAL A 280 -0.17 -18.83 -11.96
C VAL A 280 1.03 -19.22 -12.81
N ALA A 281 1.51 -18.33 -13.69
CA ALA A 281 2.53 -18.65 -14.68
C ALA A 281 3.89 -19.03 -14.07
N TYR A 282 4.42 -18.25 -13.12
CA TYR A 282 5.74 -18.50 -12.56
C TYR A 282 5.87 -19.82 -11.77
N PRO A 283 4.97 -20.15 -10.81
CA PRO A 283 5.02 -21.44 -10.15
C PRO A 283 4.74 -22.60 -11.11
N SER A 284 3.89 -22.43 -12.13
CA SER A 284 3.65 -23.49 -13.12
C SER A 284 4.92 -23.87 -13.88
N ILE A 285 5.72 -22.87 -14.29
CA ILE A 285 7.01 -23.09 -14.96
C ILE A 285 7.98 -23.80 -14.01
N PHE A 286 8.11 -23.33 -12.78
CA PHE A 286 8.99 -23.93 -11.78
C PHE A 286 8.60 -25.38 -11.47
N VAL A 287 7.32 -25.65 -11.22
CA VAL A 287 6.78 -26.98 -10.94
C VAL A 287 6.97 -27.91 -12.13
N ALA A 288 6.73 -27.45 -13.36
CA ALA A 288 6.96 -28.26 -14.56
C ALA A 288 8.43 -28.73 -14.63
N ILE A 289 9.39 -27.86 -14.37
CA ILE A 289 10.81 -28.23 -14.38
C ILE A 289 11.11 -29.25 -13.27
N VAL A 290 10.76 -28.93 -12.03
CA VAL A 290 11.09 -29.77 -10.87
C VAL A 290 10.41 -31.13 -10.95
N TYR A 291 9.12 -31.19 -11.29
CA TYR A 291 8.34 -32.43 -11.30
C TYR A 291 8.91 -33.47 -12.28
N TRP A 292 9.24 -33.03 -13.50
CA TRP A 292 9.76 -33.92 -14.53
C TRP A 292 11.25 -34.25 -14.35
N MET A 293 12.09 -33.30 -13.92
CA MET A 293 13.53 -33.58 -13.71
C MET A 293 13.78 -34.50 -12.52
N THR A 294 12.90 -34.49 -11.52
CA THR A 294 13.04 -35.31 -10.31
C THR A 294 12.28 -36.64 -10.44
N SER A 295 11.74 -36.96 -11.62
CA SER A 295 11.01 -38.20 -11.92
C SER A 295 9.88 -38.49 -10.93
N GLN A 296 9.08 -37.47 -10.58
CA GLN A 296 7.86 -37.71 -9.80
C GLN A 296 6.87 -38.60 -10.59
N PRO A 297 5.88 -39.23 -9.93
CA PRO A 297 4.94 -40.13 -10.59
C PRO A 297 4.33 -39.51 -11.88
N PRO A 298 4.42 -40.17 -13.04
CA PRO A 298 4.09 -39.55 -14.33
C PRO A 298 2.58 -39.33 -14.58
N GLU A 299 1.73 -39.65 -13.61
CA GLU A 299 0.28 -39.50 -13.70
C GLU A 299 -0.14 -38.03 -13.81
N MET A 300 -0.82 -37.68 -14.90
CA MET A 300 -1.23 -36.29 -15.17
C MET A 300 -2.15 -35.71 -14.07
N SER A 301 -3.00 -36.53 -13.46
CA SER A 301 -3.86 -36.12 -12.34
C SER A 301 -3.02 -35.61 -11.16
N ARG A 302 -1.96 -36.32 -10.79
CA ARG A 302 -1.04 -35.94 -9.71
C ARG A 302 -0.28 -34.68 -10.05
N PHE A 303 0.19 -34.55 -11.29
CA PHE A 303 0.84 -33.32 -11.75
C PHE A 303 -0.06 -32.09 -11.56
N PHE A 304 -1.32 -32.16 -12.01
CA PHE A 304 -2.24 -31.03 -11.88
C PHE A 304 -2.64 -30.74 -10.42
N MET A 305 -2.85 -31.77 -9.59
CA MET A 305 -3.12 -31.56 -8.15
C MET A 305 -1.92 -30.93 -7.43
N PHE A 306 -0.71 -31.40 -7.70
CA PHE A 306 0.52 -30.85 -7.14
C PHE A 306 0.74 -29.40 -7.60
N SER A 307 0.59 -29.14 -8.91
CA SER A 307 0.67 -27.79 -9.48
C SER A 307 -0.36 -26.84 -8.87
N LEU A 308 -1.62 -27.29 -8.70
CA LEU A 308 -2.68 -26.51 -8.08
C LEU A 308 -2.33 -26.12 -6.63
N LEU A 309 -1.84 -27.07 -5.81
CA LEU A 309 -1.44 -26.78 -4.44
C LEU A 309 -0.28 -25.79 -4.38
N CYS A 310 0.70 -25.90 -5.28
CA CYS A 310 1.80 -24.94 -5.41
C CYS A 310 1.32 -23.55 -5.84
N ILE A 311 0.36 -23.45 -6.75
CA ILE A 311 -0.25 -22.16 -7.16
C ILE A 311 -1.07 -21.56 -6.02
N LEU A 312 -1.84 -22.38 -5.28
CA LEU A 312 -2.57 -21.90 -4.10
C LEU A 312 -1.61 -21.40 -3.02
N LEU A 313 -0.48 -22.07 -2.81
CA LEU A 313 0.57 -21.63 -1.90
C LEU A 313 1.14 -20.26 -2.28
N THR A 314 1.47 -20.04 -3.57
CA THR A 314 1.96 -18.72 -4.02
C THR A 314 0.91 -17.64 -3.90
N LEU A 315 -0.37 -17.94 -4.15
CA LEU A 315 -1.49 -17.00 -3.97
C LEU A 315 -1.64 -16.57 -2.50
N VAL A 316 -1.57 -17.51 -1.55
CA VAL A 316 -1.63 -17.19 -0.12
C VAL A 316 -0.43 -16.33 0.30
N ALA A 317 0.77 -16.70 -0.16
CA ALA A 317 2.00 -15.94 0.12
C ALA A 317 1.95 -14.52 -0.46
N HIS A 318 1.40 -14.37 -1.67
CA HIS A 318 1.14 -13.08 -2.31
C HIS A 318 0.17 -12.22 -1.50
N SER A 319 -0.95 -12.81 -1.04
CA SER A 319 -1.94 -12.12 -0.20
C SER A 319 -1.36 -11.68 1.14
N LEU A 320 -0.50 -12.50 1.77
CA LEU A 320 0.23 -12.11 2.98
C LEU A 320 1.18 -10.93 2.69
N GLY A 321 1.89 -10.96 1.56
CA GLY A 321 2.76 -9.86 1.13
C GLY A 321 1.99 -8.55 0.91
N MET A 322 0.80 -8.60 0.30
CA MET A 322 -0.06 -7.42 0.15
C MET A 322 -0.53 -6.88 1.51
N LEU A 323 -0.91 -7.77 2.43
CA LEU A 323 -1.32 -7.38 3.77
C LEU A 323 -0.19 -6.63 4.49
N ILE A 324 1.03 -7.20 4.48
CA ILE A 324 2.23 -6.58 5.07
C ILE A 324 2.49 -5.22 4.43
N GLY A 325 2.46 -5.16 3.10
CA GLY A 325 2.70 -3.90 2.39
C GLY A 325 1.61 -2.84 2.60
N ALA A 326 0.39 -3.25 2.96
CA ALA A 326 -0.71 -2.33 3.19
C ALA A 326 -0.51 -1.51 4.47
N PHE A 327 0.05 -2.10 5.54
CA PHE A 327 0.21 -1.43 6.83
C PHE A 327 1.62 -0.90 7.10
N ALA A 328 2.66 -1.52 6.55
CA ALA A 328 4.04 -1.18 6.86
C ALA A 328 4.66 -0.21 5.83
N SER A 329 5.72 0.49 6.24
CA SER A 329 6.66 1.10 5.30
C SER A 329 7.56 0.02 4.68
N VAL A 330 8.26 0.34 3.59
CA VAL A 330 9.13 -0.64 2.91
C VAL A 330 10.20 -1.19 3.87
N GLU A 331 10.80 -0.34 4.70
CA GLU A 331 11.85 -0.75 5.63
C GLU A 331 11.33 -1.77 6.65
N VAL A 332 10.18 -1.49 7.26
CA VAL A 332 9.55 -2.39 8.26
C VAL A 332 9.04 -3.67 7.59
N ALA A 333 8.47 -3.55 6.40
CA ALA A 333 7.90 -4.67 5.65
C ALA A 333 8.95 -5.75 5.33
N VAL A 334 10.16 -5.34 4.97
CA VAL A 334 11.28 -6.25 4.66
C VAL A 334 11.73 -7.07 5.87
N PHE A 335 11.70 -6.51 7.09
CA PHE A 335 11.99 -7.27 8.31
C PHE A 335 10.82 -8.15 8.73
N LEU A 336 9.59 -7.66 8.54
CA LEU A 336 8.40 -8.34 9.02
C LEU A 336 8.02 -9.55 8.18
N ALA A 337 8.26 -9.52 6.86
CA ALA A 337 7.91 -10.62 5.97
C ALA A 337 8.65 -11.94 6.33
N PRO A 338 9.98 -11.98 6.52
CA PRO A 338 10.67 -13.17 7.02
C PRO A 338 10.25 -13.53 8.45
N ALA A 339 10.03 -12.55 9.32
CA ALA A 339 9.64 -12.78 10.71
C ALA A 339 8.27 -13.49 10.82
N VAL A 340 7.36 -13.28 9.87
CA VAL A 340 6.10 -14.02 9.77
C VAL A 340 6.26 -15.34 9.03
N ALA A 341 7.02 -15.37 7.93
CA ALA A 341 7.16 -16.58 7.10
C ALA A 341 7.94 -17.71 7.78
N ILE A 342 9.04 -17.41 8.48
CA ILE A 342 9.90 -18.44 9.12
C ILE A 342 9.11 -19.29 10.14
N PRO A 343 8.31 -18.70 11.07
CA PRO A 343 7.44 -19.50 11.91
C PRO A 343 6.48 -20.40 11.12
N MET A 344 5.86 -19.90 10.05
CA MET A 344 4.96 -20.72 9.22
C MET A 344 5.70 -21.91 8.60
N LEU A 345 6.96 -21.73 8.17
CA LEU A 345 7.81 -22.81 7.68
C LEU A 345 8.19 -23.81 8.77
N LEU A 346 8.51 -23.34 9.98
CA LEU A 346 8.90 -24.19 11.11
C LEU A 346 7.77 -25.15 11.53
N PHE A 347 6.54 -24.66 11.53
CA PHE A 347 5.34 -25.42 11.90
C PHE A 347 4.66 -26.11 10.71
N SER A 348 5.37 -26.30 9.60
CA SER A 348 4.85 -26.92 8.37
C SER A 348 4.66 -28.44 8.43
N GLY A 349 5.19 -29.11 9.47
CA GLY A 349 5.14 -30.57 9.62
C GLY A 349 6.36 -31.31 9.05
N PHE A 350 7.25 -30.62 8.31
CA PHE A 350 8.52 -31.18 7.84
C PHE A 350 9.63 -31.13 8.90
N VAL A 351 9.96 -29.93 9.42
CA VAL A 351 11.08 -29.75 10.37
C VAL A 351 10.83 -30.49 11.67
N VAL A 352 9.60 -30.42 12.17
CA VAL A 352 9.10 -31.21 13.29
C VAL A 352 7.77 -31.81 12.86
N THR A 353 7.68 -33.14 12.89
CA THR A 353 6.44 -33.85 12.57
C THR A 353 5.37 -33.52 13.62
N LEU A 354 4.10 -33.48 13.20
CA LEU A 354 2.99 -33.11 14.10
C LEU A 354 2.89 -34.00 15.34
N ARG A 355 3.26 -35.28 15.21
CA ARG A 355 3.26 -36.24 16.32
C ARG A 355 4.33 -35.95 17.36
N ALA A 356 5.50 -35.49 16.92
CA ALA A 356 6.62 -35.12 17.80
C ALA A 356 6.45 -33.74 18.43
N MET A 357 5.54 -32.91 17.90
CA MET A 357 5.31 -31.56 18.41
C MET A 357 4.62 -31.59 19.79
N PRO A 358 5.11 -30.81 20.78
CA PRO A 358 4.47 -30.69 22.07
C PRO A 358 3.03 -30.18 21.95
N ARG A 359 2.10 -30.75 22.73
CA ARG A 359 0.65 -30.44 22.67
C ARG A 359 0.32 -28.95 22.79
N TYR A 360 1.11 -28.18 23.54
CA TYR A 360 0.89 -26.75 23.72
C TYR A 360 1.21 -25.89 22.47
N LEU A 361 1.96 -26.43 21.48
CA LEU A 361 2.28 -25.74 20.22
C LEU A 361 1.44 -26.22 19.04
N HIS A 362 0.64 -27.28 19.20
CA HIS A 362 -0.16 -27.86 18.11
C HIS A 362 -1.04 -26.83 17.39
N TRP A 363 -1.66 -25.92 18.13
CA TRP A 363 -2.56 -24.91 17.56
C TRP A 363 -1.88 -23.98 16.54
N ILE A 364 -0.57 -23.70 16.70
CA ILE A 364 0.19 -22.84 15.78
C ILE A 364 0.35 -23.51 14.41
N SER A 365 0.46 -24.85 14.38
CA SER A 365 0.56 -25.60 13.13
C SER A 365 -0.66 -25.41 12.24
N TYR A 366 -1.87 -25.22 12.80
CA TYR A 366 -3.09 -24.97 12.04
C TYR A 366 -3.14 -23.57 11.41
N VAL A 367 -2.33 -22.63 11.90
CA VAL A 367 -2.20 -21.27 11.34
C VAL A 367 -1.25 -21.26 10.15
N SER A 368 -0.34 -22.24 10.06
CA SER A 368 0.61 -22.32 8.96
C SER A 368 -0.07 -22.76 7.66
N PHE A 369 -0.20 -21.84 6.71
CA PHE A 369 -0.65 -22.18 5.36
C PHE A 369 0.35 -23.09 4.63
N VAL A 370 1.64 -23.00 4.96
CA VAL A 370 2.70 -23.84 4.37
C VAL A 370 2.48 -25.30 4.76
N ARG A 371 2.00 -25.56 5.98
CA ARG A 371 1.64 -26.91 6.44
C ARG A 371 0.67 -27.58 5.46
N TYR A 372 -0.46 -26.93 5.17
CA TYR A 372 -1.48 -27.51 4.28
C TYR A 372 -0.94 -27.74 2.86
N ALA A 373 -0.09 -26.84 2.35
CA ALA A 373 0.55 -27.04 1.05
C ALA A 373 1.53 -28.22 1.06
N TYR A 374 2.38 -28.32 2.08
CA TYR A 374 3.34 -29.41 2.23
C TYR A 374 2.64 -30.76 2.40
N GLU A 375 1.72 -30.88 3.36
CA GLU A 375 0.94 -32.10 3.60
C GLU A 375 0.15 -32.52 2.36
N GLY A 376 -0.49 -31.57 1.68
CA GLY A 376 -1.23 -31.82 0.44
C GLY A 376 -0.31 -32.34 -0.68
N CYS A 377 0.86 -31.72 -0.88
CA CYS A 377 1.81 -32.17 -1.89
C CYS A 377 2.35 -33.57 -1.59
N MET A 378 2.62 -33.87 -0.32
CA MET A 378 3.03 -35.21 0.12
C MET A 378 1.94 -36.26 -0.14
N LEU A 379 0.68 -35.94 0.18
CA LEU A 379 -0.46 -36.81 -0.10
C LEU A 379 -0.67 -37.05 -1.61
N VAL A 380 -0.46 -36.04 -2.44
CA VAL A 380 -0.58 -36.19 -3.91
C VAL A 380 0.54 -37.08 -4.46
N ILE A 381 1.77 -36.96 -3.96
CA ILE A 381 2.92 -37.73 -4.46
C ILE A 381 2.93 -39.17 -3.95
N TYR A 382 2.55 -39.41 -2.69
CA TYR A 382 2.63 -40.75 -2.08
C TYR A 382 1.27 -41.45 -1.90
N GLY A 383 0.16 -40.73 -1.99
CA GLY A 383 -1.19 -41.29 -1.82
C GLY A 383 -1.78 -41.89 -3.10
N TYR A 384 -3.11 -41.99 -3.16
CA TYR A 384 -3.88 -42.46 -4.33
C TYR A 384 -3.35 -43.78 -4.91
N ASP A 385 -3.13 -44.79 -4.08
CA ASP A 385 -2.72 -46.14 -4.50
C ASP A 385 -1.49 -46.16 -5.43
N ARG A 386 -0.47 -45.35 -5.08
CA ARG A 386 0.80 -45.33 -5.81
C ARG A 386 1.45 -46.73 -5.75
N PRO A 387 1.96 -47.26 -6.87
CA PRO A 387 2.69 -48.53 -6.88
C PRO A 387 3.94 -48.49 -6.01
N GLU A 388 4.44 -49.68 -5.65
CA GLU A 388 5.67 -49.84 -4.89
C GLU A 388 6.85 -49.11 -5.55
N MET A 389 7.65 -48.45 -4.72
CA MET A 389 8.79 -47.66 -5.18
C MET A 389 10.02 -48.55 -5.38
N GLU A 390 10.87 -48.17 -6.33
CA GLU A 390 12.09 -48.91 -6.64
C GLU A 390 13.10 -48.74 -5.51
N CYS A 391 13.63 -49.85 -5.00
CA CYS A 391 14.70 -49.85 -4.03
C CYS A 391 16.01 -50.16 -4.77
N ALA A 392 17.02 -49.30 -4.64
CA ALA A 392 18.34 -49.56 -5.18
C ALA A 392 18.93 -50.83 -4.54
N GLU A 393 19.76 -51.56 -5.29
CA GLU A 393 20.48 -52.72 -4.75
C GLU A 393 21.32 -52.29 -3.52
N PRO A 394 21.39 -53.12 -2.48
CA PRO A 394 22.01 -52.74 -1.22
C PRO A 394 23.53 -52.58 -1.35
N ASP A 395 23.99 -51.34 -1.52
CA ASP A 395 25.39 -50.94 -1.40
C ASP A 395 25.78 -50.68 0.07
N GLU A 396 27.08 -50.69 0.38
CA GLU A 396 27.63 -50.49 1.74
C GLU A 396 27.24 -49.14 2.41
N TRP A 397 26.81 -48.17 1.61
CA TRP A 397 26.32 -46.84 2.05
C TRP A 397 24.81 -46.65 1.86
N SER A 398 24.09 -47.68 1.40
CA SER A 398 22.65 -47.61 1.15
C SER A 398 21.87 -47.67 2.46
N VAL A 399 20.94 -46.72 2.63
CA VAL A 399 19.99 -46.74 3.74
C VAL A 399 18.99 -47.87 3.46
N PRO A 400 18.66 -48.75 4.43
CA PRO A 400 17.66 -49.78 4.21
C PRO A 400 16.34 -49.13 3.76
N CYS A 401 15.74 -49.68 2.70
CA CYS A 401 14.46 -49.21 2.16
C CYS A 401 13.34 -49.48 3.18
N LEU A 402 13.16 -48.52 4.10
CA LEU A 402 12.19 -48.61 5.18
C LEU A 402 10.74 -48.45 4.70
N PHE A 403 10.56 -47.81 3.53
CA PHE A 403 9.26 -47.43 2.98
C PHE A 403 9.18 -47.78 1.49
N THR A 404 9.21 -49.07 1.15
CA THR A 404 8.92 -49.54 -0.21
C THR A 404 7.46 -49.30 -0.57
N GLU A 405 6.56 -49.48 0.41
CA GLU A 405 5.14 -49.19 0.28
C GLU A 405 4.84 -47.72 0.67
N PRO A 406 4.27 -46.89 -0.23
CA PRO A 406 3.95 -45.50 0.06
C PRO A 406 2.95 -45.30 1.22
N SER A 407 2.07 -46.27 1.48
CA SER A 407 1.06 -46.23 2.54
C SER A 407 1.69 -46.19 3.95
N GLU A 408 2.79 -46.90 4.14
CA GLU A 408 3.54 -46.92 5.40
C GLU A 408 4.19 -45.57 5.69
N PHE A 409 4.65 -44.89 4.64
CA PHE A 409 5.23 -43.56 4.74
C PHE A 409 4.19 -42.50 5.13
N ILE A 410 3.00 -42.52 4.52
CA ILE A 410 1.88 -41.66 4.92
C ILE A 410 1.52 -41.88 6.39
N ARG A 411 1.50 -43.15 6.82
CA ARG A 411 1.26 -43.50 8.23
C ARG A 411 2.37 -43.02 9.15
N PHE A 412 3.63 -43.08 8.74
CA PHE A 412 4.78 -42.59 9.50
C PHE A 412 4.71 -41.08 9.70
N MET A 413 4.45 -40.33 8.61
CA MET A 413 4.29 -38.87 8.63
C MET A 413 3.01 -38.41 9.36
N GLY A 414 2.05 -39.31 9.55
CA GLY A 414 0.79 -39.02 10.25
C GLY A 414 -0.26 -38.33 9.38
N LEU A 415 -0.24 -38.59 8.07
CA LEU A 415 -1.12 -37.96 7.09
C LEU A 415 -2.41 -38.75 6.81
N ASN A 416 -2.64 -39.89 7.48
CA ASN A 416 -3.75 -40.81 7.20
C ASN A 416 -5.16 -40.20 7.32
N GLU A 417 -5.33 -39.18 8.18
CA GLU A 417 -6.63 -38.54 8.43
C GLU A 417 -6.84 -37.27 7.59
N VAL A 418 -5.83 -36.87 6.80
CA VAL A 418 -5.84 -35.63 6.03
C VAL A 418 -6.14 -35.94 4.57
N SER A 419 -7.03 -35.16 3.95
CA SER A 419 -7.32 -35.25 2.52
C SER A 419 -6.78 -34.03 1.77
N VAL A 420 -6.43 -34.23 0.49
CA VAL A 420 -5.95 -33.17 -0.40
C VAL A 420 -6.99 -32.05 -0.55
N GLU A 421 -8.28 -32.40 -0.55
CA GLU A 421 -9.38 -31.44 -0.64
C GLU A 421 -9.43 -30.50 0.57
N VAL A 422 -9.19 -31.02 1.79
CA VAL A 422 -9.11 -30.21 3.01
C VAL A 422 -7.91 -29.26 2.93
N CYS A 423 -6.76 -29.73 2.43
CA CYS A 423 -5.59 -28.88 2.22
C CYS A 423 -5.86 -27.75 1.22
N ALA A 424 -6.46 -28.07 0.06
CA ALA A 424 -6.76 -27.09 -0.98
C ALA A 424 -7.79 -26.05 -0.50
N THR A 425 -8.86 -26.49 0.18
CA THR A 425 -9.88 -25.60 0.74
C THR A 425 -9.34 -24.71 1.85
N ALA A 426 -8.46 -25.23 2.72
CA ALA A 426 -7.76 -24.44 3.73
C ALA A 426 -6.91 -23.32 3.08
N LEU A 427 -6.13 -23.64 2.04
CA LEU A 427 -5.33 -22.64 1.32
C LEU A 427 -6.21 -21.55 0.68
N VAL A 428 -7.33 -21.93 0.04
CA VAL A 428 -8.28 -20.96 -0.50
C VAL A 428 -8.88 -20.08 0.61
N ALA A 429 -9.24 -20.66 1.75
CA ALA A 429 -9.75 -19.92 2.90
C ALA A 429 -8.72 -18.90 3.43
N PHE A 430 -7.44 -19.30 3.55
CA PHE A 430 -6.37 -18.37 3.91
C PHE A 430 -6.21 -17.23 2.91
N ALA A 431 -6.22 -17.53 1.60
CA ALA A 431 -6.11 -16.51 0.57
C ALA A 431 -7.25 -15.49 0.66
N VAL A 432 -8.49 -15.96 0.82
CA VAL A 432 -9.67 -15.09 0.98
C VAL A 432 -9.57 -14.25 2.25
N LEU A 433 -9.23 -14.87 3.39
CA LEU A 433 -9.10 -14.18 4.68
C LEU A 433 -8.05 -13.07 4.62
N LEU A 434 -6.87 -13.35 4.09
CA LEU A 434 -5.77 -12.39 3.95
C LEU A 434 -6.13 -11.26 2.98
N ASN A 435 -6.85 -11.56 1.90
CA ASN A 435 -7.33 -10.55 0.96
C ASN A 435 -8.37 -9.61 1.59
N VAL A 436 -9.34 -10.17 2.34
CA VAL A 436 -10.30 -9.36 3.11
C VAL A 436 -9.58 -8.51 4.16
N ALA A 437 -8.62 -9.08 4.90
CA ALA A 437 -7.80 -8.34 5.85
C ALA A 437 -7.02 -7.20 5.18
N THR A 438 -6.45 -7.44 3.99
CA THR A 438 -5.75 -6.42 3.20
C THR A 438 -6.67 -5.28 2.81
N TYR A 439 -7.89 -5.59 2.33
CA TYR A 439 -8.88 -4.59 1.99
C TYR A 439 -9.27 -3.72 3.20
N VAL A 440 -9.48 -4.36 4.36
CA VAL A 440 -9.76 -3.66 5.61
C VAL A 440 -8.57 -2.79 6.04
N ALA A 441 -7.35 -3.31 5.99
CA ALA A 441 -6.13 -2.58 6.34
C ALA A 441 -5.96 -1.33 5.46
N LEU A 442 -6.17 -1.47 4.15
CA LEU A 442 -6.09 -0.35 3.21
C LEU A 442 -7.20 0.69 3.48
N ARG A 443 -8.41 0.25 3.82
CA ARG A 443 -9.51 1.14 4.23
C ARG A 443 -9.18 1.91 5.52
N LEU A 444 -8.56 1.25 6.50
CA LEU A 444 -8.12 1.89 7.75
C LEU A 444 -6.99 2.89 7.51
N ARG A 445 -6.05 2.56 6.63
CA ARG A 445 -4.97 3.48 6.23
C ARG A 445 -5.52 4.77 5.64
N VAL A 446 -6.45 4.65 4.70
CA VAL A 446 -7.14 5.82 4.10
C VAL A 446 -7.84 6.64 5.18
N LYS A 447 -8.52 6.01 6.14
CA LYS A 447 -9.21 6.70 7.24
C LYS A 447 -8.31 7.35 8.29
N ARG A 448 -7.04 6.95 8.40
CA ARG A 448 -6.07 7.52 9.37
C ARG A 448 -5.27 8.68 8.80
N THR A 449 -5.06 8.67 7.48
CA THR A 449 -4.36 9.76 6.78
C THR A 449 -5.21 11.04 6.70
N PHE A 450 -6.53 10.90 6.85
CA PHE A 450 -7.50 11.97 7.00
C PHE A 450 -8.02 12.00 8.42
#